data_AF-A0A942CVM3-F1
#
_entry.id   AF-A0A942CVM3-F1
#
_cell.length_a   1.000
_cell.length_b   1.000
_cell.length_c   1.000
_cell.angle_alpha   90.00
_cell.angle_beta   90.00
_cell.angle_gamma   90.00
#
_symmetry.space_group_name_H-M   'P 1'
#
loop_
_entity.id
_entity.type
_entity.pdbx_description
1 polymer ?
#
loop_
_entity_poly.entity_id
_entity_poly.type
_entity_poly.pdbx_seq_one_letter_code
_entity_poly.pdbx_strand_id
1 'polypeptide(L)'
;NQATSLHRDDGLKLKNAYIAAAVRCAPPANKPLPAEILNCRPYLKRELEILRPRVVLALGKIAWDAYLEILKQQGKITARAKFVFAHGAEERPLNDGPMLVGVYHPSQQNTQTGKLTPGMYAKVFRRIQDLLK
;
A
#
# COMPACT_ATOMS: atom_id res chain seq x y z
N ASN A 1 -18.68 6.13 -9.15
CA ASN A 1 -18.41 5.89 -7.72
C ASN A 1 -18.83 7.11 -6.93
N GLN A 2 -19.02 6.96 -5.62
CA GLN A 2 -19.47 8.00 -4.70
C GLN A 2 -18.38 8.39 -3.70
N ALA A 3 -18.59 9.48 -2.96
CA ALA A 3 -17.56 10.06 -2.07
C ALA A 3 -17.47 9.41 -0.68
N THR A 4 -18.52 8.75 -0.20
CA THR A 4 -18.61 8.18 1.15
C THR A 4 -18.94 6.70 1.12
N SER A 5 -18.44 5.95 2.10
CA SER A 5 -18.89 4.58 2.37
C SER A 5 -19.58 4.53 3.73
N LEU A 6 -20.83 4.07 3.74
CA LEU A 6 -21.67 3.99 4.95
C LEU A 6 -22.12 2.55 5.21
N HIS A 7 -22.32 1.75 4.17
CA HIS A 7 -22.79 0.37 4.27
C HIS A 7 -22.18 -0.50 3.18
N ARG A 8 -22.07 -1.81 3.39
CA ARG A 8 -21.46 -2.72 2.41
C ARG A 8 -22.19 -2.75 1.06
N ASP A 9 -23.47 -2.41 1.07
CA ASP A 9 -24.36 -2.40 -0.10
C ASP A 9 -24.64 -0.98 -0.63
N ASP A 10 -23.85 0.02 -0.21
CA ASP A 10 -24.04 1.43 -0.61
C ASP A 10 -23.67 1.74 -2.06
N GLY A 11 -23.32 0.73 -2.86
CA GLY A 11 -22.99 0.87 -4.27
C GLY A 11 -21.55 1.34 -4.55
N LEU A 12 -20.72 1.58 -3.53
CA LEU A 12 -19.30 1.87 -3.73
C LEU A 12 -18.56 0.63 -4.23
N LYS A 13 -18.01 0.70 -5.45
CA LYS A 13 -17.31 -0.41 -6.09
C LYS A 13 -15.84 -0.09 -6.33
N LEU A 14 -14.96 -1.01 -5.94
CA LEU A 14 -13.57 -1.00 -6.40
C LEU A 14 -13.52 -1.48 -7.86
N LYS A 15 -12.80 -0.76 -8.71
CA LYS A 15 -12.59 -1.10 -10.12
C LYS A 15 -11.11 -1.35 -10.34
N ASN A 16 -10.74 -2.56 -10.78
CA ASN A 16 -9.35 -2.97 -11.00
C ASN A 16 -8.43 -2.72 -9.79
N ALA A 17 -8.99 -2.85 -8.58
CA ALA A 17 -8.28 -2.56 -7.34
C ALA A 17 -8.74 -3.51 -6.23
N TYR A 18 -7.82 -3.77 -5.31
CA TYR A 18 -8.06 -4.47 -4.05
C TYR A 18 -7.39 -3.68 -2.95
N ILE A 19 -8.06 -3.52 -1.81
CA ILE A 19 -7.52 -2.81 -0.65
C ILE A 19 -7.17 -3.84 0.42
N ALA A 20 -5.90 -3.82 0.86
CA ALA A 20 -5.38 -4.66 1.93
C ALA A 20 -4.71 -3.80 3.01
N ALA A 21 -4.40 -4.42 4.15
CA ALA A 21 -3.69 -3.78 5.24
C ALA A 21 -2.56 -4.67 5.77
N ALA A 22 -1.49 -4.03 6.27
CA ALA A 22 -0.36 -4.71 6.91
C ALA A 22 -0.76 -5.44 8.20
N VAL A 23 -1.76 -4.90 8.92
CA VAL A 23 -2.40 -5.50 10.10
C VAL A 23 -3.91 -5.56 9.89
N ARG A 24 -4.57 -6.58 10.44
CA ARG A 24 -6.02 -6.84 10.23
C ARG A 24 -6.91 -6.43 11.39
N CYS A 25 -6.31 -6.16 12.54
CA CYS A 25 -6.97 -5.65 13.71
C CYS A 25 -6.59 -4.18 13.90
N ALA A 26 -7.54 -3.35 14.32
CA ALA A 26 -7.27 -1.94 14.64
C ALA A 26 -6.34 -1.87 15.87
N PRO A 27 -5.10 -1.37 15.74
CA PRO A 27 -4.19 -1.28 16.87
C PRO A 27 -4.49 -0.04 17.71
N PRO A 28 -4.18 -0.06 19.02
CA PRO A 28 -4.26 1.14 19.85
C PRO A 28 -3.52 2.33 19.23
N ALA A 29 -4.13 3.51 19.29
CA ALA A 29 -3.60 4.76 18.73
C ALA A 29 -3.17 4.68 17.24
N ASN A 30 -3.70 3.73 16.47
CA ASN A 30 -3.32 3.47 15.07
C ASN A 30 -1.82 3.18 14.87
N LYS A 31 -1.14 2.67 15.91
CA LYS A 31 0.30 2.39 15.88
C LYS A 31 0.56 0.91 16.18
N PRO A 32 0.60 0.05 15.15
CA PRO A 32 0.85 -1.37 15.36
C PRO A 32 2.28 -1.61 15.86
N LEU A 33 2.41 -2.59 16.75
CA LEU A 33 3.70 -3.09 17.23
C LEU A 33 4.38 -3.95 16.15
N PRO A 34 5.73 -4.04 16.17
CA PRO A 34 6.45 -4.93 15.26
C PRO A 34 5.97 -6.39 15.30
N ALA A 35 5.64 -6.89 16.51
CA ALA A 35 5.09 -8.24 16.70
C ALA A 35 3.71 -8.43 16.07
N GLU A 36 2.85 -7.40 16.10
CA GLU A 36 1.52 -7.45 15.47
C GLU A 36 1.63 -7.49 13.94
N ILE A 37 2.54 -6.71 13.36
CA ILE A 37 2.84 -6.73 11.92
C ILE A 37 3.39 -8.11 11.53
N LEU A 38 4.31 -8.66 12.34
CA LEU A 38 4.86 -10.00 12.14
C LEU A 38 3.76 -11.07 12.14
N ASN A 39 2.87 -11.05 13.14
CA ASN A 39 1.78 -12.00 13.27
C ASN A 39 0.75 -11.89 12.14
N CYS A 40 0.48 -10.68 11.64
CA CYS A 40 -0.45 -10.46 10.53
C CYS A 40 0.17 -10.72 9.14
N ARG A 41 1.50 -10.77 9.01
CA ARG A 41 2.19 -10.88 7.73
C ARG A 41 1.76 -12.08 6.86
N PRO A 42 1.54 -13.30 7.40
CA PRO A 42 1.18 -14.47 6.58
C PRO A 42 -0.05 -14.23 5.71
N TYR A 43 -1.01 -13.47 6.20
CA TYR A 43 -2.22 -13.16 5.46
C TYR A 43 -1.98 -12.20 4.28
N LEU A 44 -1.20 -11.11 4.49
CA LEU A 44 -0.84 -10.19 3.40
C LEU A 44 0.02 -10.90 2.35
N LYS A 45 0.95 -11.76 2.79
CA LYS A 45 1.72 -12.63 1.89
C LYS A 45 0.79 -13.47 1.04
N ARG A 46 -0.20 -14.12 1.65
CA ARG A 46 -1.15 -14.99 0.95
C ARG A 46 -2.02 -14.22 -0.04
N GLU A 47 -2.48 -13.02 0.31
CA GLU A 47 -3.21 -12.13 -0.60
C GLU A 47 -2.37 -11.78 -1.84
N LEU A 48 -1.10 -11.41 -1.65
CA LEU A 48 -0.19 -11.08 -2.77
C LEU A 48 0.04 -12.28 -3.70
N GLU A 49 0.14 -13.49 -3.15
CA GLU A 49 0.30 -14.73 -3.92
C GLU A 49 -0.93 -15.07 -4.78
N ILE A 50 -2.13 -14.77 -4.28
CA ILE A 50 -3.41 -15.00 -4.96
C ILE A 50 -3.65 -13.91 -6.02
N LEU A 51 -3.54 -12.63 -5.62
CA LEU A 51 -3.91 -11.49 -6.45
C LEU A 51 -2.91 -11.21 -7.56
N ARG A 52 -1.63 -11.51 -7.34
CA ARG A 52 -0.51 -11.27 -8.30
C ARG A 52 -0.64 -9.91 -9.01
N PRO A 53 -0.69 -8.80 -8.25
CA PRO A 53 -0.97 -7.49 -8.83
C PRO A 53 0.14 -7.07 -9.79
N ARG A 54 -0.19 -6.20 -10.75
CA ARG A 54 0.79 -5.51 -11.62
C ARG A 54 1.43 -4.30 -10.92
N VAL A 55 0.70 -3.69 -9.98
CA VAL A 55 1.14 -2.51 -9.20
C VAL A 55 0.71 -2.70 -7.75
N VAL A 56 1.60 -2.42 -6.81
CA VAL A 56 1.33 -2.33 -5.38
C VAL A 56 1.45 -0.87 -4.96
N LEU A 57 0.33 -0.27 -4.54
CA LEU A 57 0.31 1.08 -3.97
C LEU A 57 0.42 0.99 -2.43
N ALA A 58 1.56 1.41 -1.89
CA ALA A 58 1.83 1.43 -0.47
C ALA A 58 1.44 2.78 0.16
N LEU A 59 0.42 2.74 1.02
CA LEU A 59 -0.06 3.91 1.79
C LEU A 59 0.77 4.06 3.08
N GLY A 60 1.80 4.88 3.05
CA GLY A 60 2.69 5.15 4.17
C GLY A 60 3.86 4.17 4.30
N LYS A 61 4.82 4.53 5.15
CA LYS A 61 6.06 3.77 5.35
C LYS A 61 5.81 2.35 5.89
N ILE A 62 4.80 2.16 6.74
CA ILE A 62 4.46 0.83 7.28
C ILE A 62 4.05 -0.13 6.16
N ALA A 63 3.17 0.30 5.24
CA ALA A 63 2.74 -0.52 4.11
C ALA A 63 3.90 -0.81 3.14
N TRP A 64 4.75 0.20 2.88
CA TRP A 64 5.95 0.08 2.05
C TRP A 64 6.92 -0.96 2.61
N ASP A 65 7.26 -0.83 3.89
CA ASP A 65 8.17 -1.74 4.57
C ASP A 65 7.59 -3.15 4.69
N ALA A 66 6.27 -3.29 4.91
CA ALA A 66 5.60 -4.59 5.01
C ALA A 66 5.69 -5.39 3.70
N TYR A 67 5.46 -4.75 2.54
CA TYR A 67 5.61 -5.40 1.24
C TYR A 67 7.07 -5.83 0.99
N LEU A 68 8.03 -4.93 1.19
CA LEU A 68 9.45 -5.24 0.99
C LEU A 68 9.95 -6.31 1.96
N GLU A 69 9.46 -6.36 3.19
CA GLU A 69 9.83 -7.40 4.16
C GLU A 69 9.33 -8.77 3.70
N ILE A 70 8.14 -8.86 3.10
CA ILE A 70 7.66 -10.11 2.49
C ILE A 70 8.62 -10.57 1.38
N LEU A 71 9.04 -9.66 0.49
CA LEU A 71 9.99 -10.00 -0.58
C LEU A 71 11.34 -10.46 -0.01
N LYS A 72 11.84 -9.79 1.03
CA LYS A 72 13.09 -10.15 1.69
C LYS A 72 12.99 -11.53 2.34
N GLN A 73 11.90 -11.84 3.04
CA GLN A 73 11.68 -13.15 3.66
C GLN A 73 11.51 -14.28 2.65
N GLN A 74 11.05 -13.96 1.44
CA GLN A 74 11.02 -14.89 0.31
C GLN A 74 12.38 -15.05 -0.39
N GLY A 75 13.44 -14.37 0.08
CA GLY A 75 14.76 -14.38 -0.56
C GLY A 75 14.82 -13.66 -1.91
N LYS A 76 13.77 -12.91 -2.27
CA LYS A 76 13.68 -12.24 -3.59
C LYS A 76 14.45 -10.93 -3.66
N ILE A 77 14.67 -10.29 -2.52
CA ILE A 77 15.57 -9.13 -2.37
C ILE A 77 16.49 -9.34 -1.17
N THR A 78 17.69 -8.75 -1.22
CA THR A 78 18.68 -8.89 -0.14
C THR A 78 18.51 -7.85 0.96
N ALA A 79 18.07 -6.64 0.63
CA ALA A 79 17.91 -5.54 1.58
C ALA A 79 16.74 -4.62 1.22
N ARG A 80 16.03 -4.13 2.24
CA ARG A 80 14.97 -3.12 2.09
C ARG A 80 15.50 -1.70 1.96
N ALA A 81 16.67 -1.42 2.55
CA ALA A 81 17.24 -0.07 2.63
C ALA A 81 17.52 0.58 1.28
N LYS A 82 17.62 -0.22 0.20
CA LYS A 82 17.78 0.27 -1.17
C LYS A 82 16.53 0.98 -1.71
N PHE A 83 15.35 0.70 -1.14
CA PHE A 83 14.07 1.21 -1.60
C PHE A 83 13.58 2.32 -0.67
N VAL A 84 13.77 3.56 -1.09
CA VAL A 84 13.50 4.74 -0.25
C VAL A 84 12.04 5.15 -0.37
N PHE A 85 11.34 5.16 0.76
CA PHE A 85 9.95 5.61 0.80
C PHE A 85 9.86 7.13 0.64
N ALA A 86 9.08 7.58 -0.34
CA ALA A 86 8.64 8.96 -0.51
C ALA A 86 7.25 9.00 -1.17
N HIS A 87 6.58 10.16 -1.13
CA HIS A 87 5.34 10.34 -1.89
C HIS A 87 5.65 10.38 -3.38
N GLY A 88 5.01 9.50 -4.16
CA GLY A 88 5.27 9.33 -5.59
C GLY A 88 6.52 8.50 -5.89
N ALA A 89 7.14 7.85 -4.89
CA ALA A 89 8.24 6.92 -5.15
C ALA A 89 7.75 5.76 -6.02
N GLU A 90 8.53 5.40 -7.03
CA GLU A 90 8.29 4.25 -7.91
C GLU A 90 9.52 3.36 -7.87
N GLU A 91 9.34 2.12 -7.44
CA GLU A 91 10.41 1.14 -7.32
C GLU A 91 9.99 -0.15 -8.00
N ARG A 92 10.95 -0.83 -8.62
CA ARG A 92 10.74 -2.18 -9.17
C ARG A 92 11.65 -3.16 -8.44
N PRO A 93 11.23 -3.71 -7.28
CA PRO A 93 12.10 -4.57 -6.49
C PRO A 93 12.50 -5.87 -7.18
N LEU A 94 11.67 -6.35 -8.12
CA LEU A 94 11.88 -7.56 -8.90
C LEU A 94 11.66 -7.25 -10.37
N ASN A 95 12.52 -7.77 -11.26
CA ASN A 95 12.38 -7.57 -12.71
C ASN A 95 10.99 -7.98 -13.21
N ASP A 96 10.53 -9.16 -12.80
CA ASP A 96 9.22 -9.72 -13.18
C ASP A 96 8.13 -9.51 -12.11
N GLY A 97 8.32 -8.54 -11.21
CA GLY A 97 7.37 -8.22 -10.14
C GLY A 97 6.52 -6.98 -10.43
N PRO A 98 5.57 -6.68 -9.53
CA PRO A 98 4.80 -5.45 -9.63
C PRO A 98 5.69 -4.21 -9.44
N MET A 99 5.25 -3.10 -10.04
CA MET A 99 5.72 -1.79 -9.62
C MET A 99 5.27 -1.51 -8.18
N LEU A 100 6.18 -1.13 -7.31
CA LEU A 100 5.89 -0.63 -5.97
C LEU A 100 5.81 0.90 -6.03
N VAL A 101 4.65 1.45 -5.66
CA VAL A 101 4.42 2.89 -5.65
C VAL A 101 4.15 3.36 -4.22
N GLY A 102 4.87 4.36 -3.75
CA GLY A 102 4.76 4.88 -2.37
C GLY A 102 3.97 6.17 -2.33
N VAL A 103 3.03 6.29 -1.39
CA VAL A 103 2.36 7.57 -1.08
C VAL A 103 2.28 7.78 0.41
N TYR A 104 2.27 9.03 0.85
CA TYR A 104 1.90 9.33 2.24
C TYR A 104 0.50 8.78 2.56
N HIS A 105 0.35 8.22 3.75
CA HIS A 105 -0.91 7.65 4.22
C HIS A 105 -1.99 8.76 4.29
N PRO A 106 -3.24 8.51 3.87
CA PRO A 106 -4.31 9.51 3.91
C PRO A 106 -4.91 9.64 5.33
N SER A 107 -4.05 9.73 6.35
CA SER A 107 -4.50 9.99 7.73
C SER A 107 -4.94 11.44 7.87
N GLN A 108 -5.85 11.69 8.81
CA GLN A 108 -6.28 13.04 9.18
C GLN A 108 -5.09 13.98 9.44
N GLN A 109 -4.04 13.48 10.11
CA GLN A 109 -2.82 14.25 10.35
C GLN A 109 -2.13 14.71 9.07
N ASN A 110 -2.10 13.91 8.00
CA ASN A 110 -1.47 14.31 6.74
C ASN A 110 -2.39 15.19 5.88
N THR A 111 -3.70 14.92 5.87
CA THR A 111 -4.65 15.63 5.01
C THR A 111 -5.05 17.00 5.57
N GLN A 112 -5.27 17.12 6.88
CA GLN A 112 -5.65 18.39 7.51
C GLN A 112 -4.49 19.39 7.60
N THR A 113 -3.25 18.91 7.65
CA THR A 113 -2.05 19.78 7.71
C THR A 113 -1.54 20.22 6.33
N GLY A 114 -2.20 19.79 5.24
CA GLY A 114 -1.75 20.09 3.88
C GLY A 114 -0.51 19.32 3.41
N LYS A 115 0.09 18.49 4.27
CA LYS A 115 1.20 17.58 3.91
C LYS A 115 0.81 16.60 2.79
N LEU A 116 -0.49 16.36 2.63
CA LEU A 116 -1.04 15.58 1.55
C LEU A 116 -2.32 16.22 0.99
N THR A 117 -2.34 16.48 -0.31
CA THR A 117 -3.50 17.06 -1.00
C THR A 117 -4.17 16.05 -1.94
N PRO A 118 -5.47 16.23 -2.26
CA PRO A 118 -6.15 15.41 -3.27
C PRO A 118 -5.46 15.43 -4.64
N GLY A 119 -4.90 16.58 -5.05
CA GLY A 119 -4.17 16.72 -6.31
C GLY A 119 -2.92 15.84 -6.39
N MET A 120 -2.22 15.65 -5.27
CA MET A 120 -1.09 14.73 -5.18
C MET A 120 -1.52 13.28 -5.41
N TYR A 121 -2.61 12.83 -4.79
CA TYR A 121 -3.18 11.49 -5.03
C TYR A 121 -3.63 11.32 -6.48
N ALA A 122 -4.32 12.31 -7.04
CA ALA A 122 -4.78 12.27 -8.43
C ALA A 122 -3.60 12.16 -9.43
N LYS A 123 -2.44 12.76 -9.12
CA LYS A 123 -1.22 12.60 -9.93
C LYS A 123 -0.70 11.15 -9.88
N VAL A 124 -0.63 10.56 -8.68
CA VAL A 124 -0.16 9.17 -8.52
C VAL A 124 -1.13 8.18 -9.17
N PHE A 125 -2.45 8.36 -9.02
CA PHE A 125 -3.42 7.47 -9.66
C PHE A 125 -3.36 7.51 -11.19
N ARG A 126 -3.19 8.69 -11.80
CA ARG A 126 -2.96 8.79 -13.25
C ARG A 126 -1.71 8.04 -13.67
N ARG A 127 -0.62 8.19 -12.92
CA ARG A 127 0.62 7.46 -13.17
C ARG A 127 0.46 5.95 -13.05
N ILE A 128 -0.30 5.46 -12.07
CA ILE A 128 -0.63 4.03 -11.94
C ILE A 128 -1.45 3.55 -13.13
N GLN A 129 -2.40 4.33 -13.63
CA GLN A 129 -3.14 3.97 -14.85
C GLN A 129 -2.22 3.82 -16.06
N ASP A 130 -1.20 4.65 -16.19
CA ASP A 130 -0.20 4.51 -17.27
C ASP A 130 0.66 3.26 -17.12
N LEU A 131 1.01 2.87 -15.88
CA LEU A 131 1.73 1.62 -15.59
C LEU A 131 0.87 0.35 -15.82
N LEU A 132 -0.45 0.50 -15.83
CA LEU A 132 -1.41 -0.58 -16.05
C LEU A 132 -1.84 -0.71 -17.52
N LYS A 133 -1.45 0.21 -18.40
CA LYS A 133 -1.54 0.00 -19.85
C LYS A 133 -0.54 -1.08 -20.28
#